data_AF-H3Z9N6-F1
#
_entry.id   AF-H3Z9N6-F1
#
_cell.length_a   1.000
_cell.length_b   1.000
_cell.length_c   1.000
_cell.angle_alpha   90.00
_cell.angle_beta   90.00
_cell.angle_gamma   90.00
#
_symmetry.space_group_name_H-M   'P 1'
#
loop_
_entity.id
_entity.type
_entity.pdbx_description
1 polymer ?
#
loop_
_entity_poly.entity_id
_entity_poly.type
_entity_poly.pdbx_seq_one_letter_code
_entity_poly.pdbx_strand_id
1 'polypeptide(L)'
;MKFDIKALAAQQFKAMVTVAVPTNELDKDGGTVFAKAKFVGLFRCVPIETARKQMTELQAMQEAGDTMAAIEAAGKQIEEYFVGFEAVPGEELPFTNDGQPLASTPENIKLLLNSKEVRDAVQFAWQEARNKDVLAKNSKK
;
A
#
# COMPACT_ATOMS: atom_id res chain seq x y z
N MET A 1 10.55 -19.12 -16.05
CA MET A 1 9.57 -18.48 -15.13
C MET A 1 8.26 -19.25 -15.24
N LYS A 2 7.60 -19.58 -14.12
CA LYS A 2 6.26 -20.21 -14.11
C LYS A 2 5.27 -19.20 -13.52
N PHE A 3 4.09 -19.08 -14.12
CA PHE A 3 3.04 -18.18 -13.64
C PHE A 3 1.97 -18.99 -12.90
N ASP A 4 1.50 -18.47 -11.76
CA ASP A 4 0.32 -19.00 -11.09
C ASP A 4 -0.92 -18.48 -11.82
N ILE A 5 -1.66 -19.38 -12.48
CA ILE A 5 -2.87 -19.03 -13.24
C ILE A 5 -3.97 -18.47 -12.33
N LYS A 6 -4.05 -18.90 -11.06
CA LYS A 6 -5.02 -18.35 -10.11
C LYS A 6 -4.64 -16.92 -9.73
N ALA A 7 -3.36 -16.64 -9.51
CA ALA A 7 -2.89 -15.28 -9.27
C ALA A 7 -3.12 -14.37 -10.50
N LEU A 8 -2.89 -14.87 -11.72
CA LEU A 8 -3.21 -14.13 -12.94
C LEU A 8 -4.71 -13.86 -13.10
N ALA A 9 -5.56 -14.86 -12.84
CA ALA A 9 -7.01 -14.72 -12.90
C ALA A 9 -7.53 -13.75 -11.83
N ALA A 10 -6.95 -13.78 -10.63
CA ALA A 10 -7.22 -12.84 -9.55
C ALA A 10 -6.51 -11.49 -9.73
N GLN A 11 -5.73 -11.34 -10.81
CA GLN A 11 -4.88 -10.18 -11.11
C GLN A 11 -4.04 -9.73 -9.90
N GLN A 12 -3.49 -10.71 -9.18
CA GLN A 12 -2.68 -10.51 -8.00
C GLN A 12 -1.20 -10.34 -8.35
N PHE A 13 -0.51 -9.50 -7.59
CA PHE A 13 0.91 -9.29 -7.72
C PHE A 13 1.54 -8.93 -6.37
N LYS A 14 2.87 -9.06 -6.30
CA LYS A 14 3.65 -8.64 -5.13
C LYS A 14 4.49 -7.43 -5.51
N ALA A 15 4.61 -6.45 -4.62
CA ALA A 15 5.51 -5.32 -4.80
C ALA A 15 6.21 -4.97 -3.49
N MET A 16 7.42 -4.43 -3.62
CA MET A 16 8.17 -3.98 -2.47
C MET A 16 7.57 -2.68 -1.93
N VAL A 17 7.24 -2.63 -0.65
CA VAL A 17 6.79 -1.43 0.04
C VAL A 17 7.90 -0.94 0.94
N THR A 18 8.21 0.35 0.87
CA THR A 18 9.15 1.02 1.77
C THR A 18 8.42 2.16 2.46
N VAL A 19 8.32 2.10 3.78
CA VAL A 19 7.67 3.12 4.61
C VAL A 19 8.75 3.93 5.31
N ALA A 20 8.66 5.25 5.25
CA ALA A 20 9.45 6.15 6.07
C ALA A 20 8.58 6.60 7.25
N VAL A 21 8.97 6.24 8.47
CA VAL A 21 8.23 6.55 9.70
C VAL A 21 9.04 7.56 10.51
N PRO A 22 8.45 8.68 10.95
CA PRO A 22 9.12 9.62 11.83
C PRO A 22 9.45 8.93 13.16
N THR A 23 10.67 9.15 13.65
CA THR A 23 11.13 8.66 14.96
C THR A 23 11.03 9.75 16.02
N ASN A 24 11.27 9.38 17.27
CA ASN A 24 11.36 10.34 18.38
C ASN A 24 12.73 11.05 18.44
N GLU A 25 13.61 10.84 17.46
CA GLU A 25 14.94 11.42 17.41
C GLU A 25 14.96 12.65 16.49
N LEU A 26 15.80 13.62 16.87
CA LEU A 26 16.16 14.77 16.03
C LEU A 26 17.61 14.63 15.58
N ASP A 27 17.89 15.03 14.35
CA ASP A 27 19.25 15.09 13.83
C ASP A 27 20.01 16.30 14.40
N LYS A 28 21.29 16.44 13.99
CA LYS A 28 22.18 17.51 14.47
C LYS A 28 21.73 18.92 14.05
N ASP A 29 20.87 19.02 13.05
CA ASP A 29 20.36 20.27 12.49
C ASP A 29 18.93 20.56 12.99
N GLY A 30 18.38 19.71 13.87
CA GLY A 30 17.04 19.84 14.45
C GLY A 30 15.91 19.27 13.58
N GLY A 31 16.24 18.51 12.54
CA GLY A 31 15.27 17.82 11.67
C GLY A 31 14.77 16.50 12.28
N THR A 32 13.54 16.10 11.95
CA THR A 32 12.98 14.79 12.33
C THR A 32 13.74 13.65 11.64
N VAL A 33 14.23 12.70 12.42
CA VAL A 33 14.86 11.48 11.88
C VAL A 33 13.78 10.48 11.45
N PHE A 34 13.93 9.90 10.26
CA PHE A 34 12.99 8.91 9.72
C PHE A 34 13.62 7.51 9.68
N ALA A 35 12.94 6.54 10.28
CA ALA A 35 13.26 5.12 10.13
C ALA A 35 12.63 4.58 8.84
N LYS A 36 13.30 3.61 8.21
CA LYS A 36 12.79 2.94 7.01
C LYS A 36 12.41 1.51 7.34
N ALA A 37 11.15 1.17 7.11
CA ALA A 37 10.64 -0.19 7.19
C ALA A 37 10.38 -0.72 5.77
N LYS A 38 10.69 -2.00 5.53
CA LYS A 38 10.43 -2.67 4.25
C LYS A 38 9.62 -3.93 4.46
N PHE A 39 8.67 -4.17 3.56
CA PHE A 39 7.88 -5.39 3.53
C PHE A 39 7.32 -5.62 2.14
N VAL A 40 6.99 -6.86 1.81
CA VAL A 40 6.36 -7.19 0.53
C VAL A 40 4.86 -7.01 0.67
N GLY A 41 4.28 -6.10 -0.11
CA GLY A 41 2.85 -5.94 -0.21
C GLY A 41 2.25 -6.94 -1.21
N LEU A 42 1.12 -7.53 -0.83
CA LEU A 42 0.30 -8.39 -1.67
C LEU A 42 -0.85 -7.56 -2.22
N PHE A 43 -0.95 -7.50 -3.54
CA PHE A 43 -1.87 -6.63 -4.23
C PHE A 43 -2.81 -7.38 -5.15
N ARG A 44 -3.98 -6.80 -5.41
CA ARG A 44 -4.88 -7.17 -6.52
C ARG A 44 -5.20 -5.96 -7.39
N CYS A 45 -5.55 -6.20 -8.64
CA CYS A 45 -6.11 -5.16 -9.49
C CYS A 45 -7.56 -4.84 -9.08
N VAL A 46 -7.87 -3.55 -8.97
CA VAL A 46 -9.23 -3.07 -8.82
C VAL A 46 -9.86 -2.96 -10.21
N PRO A 47 -11.10 -3.45 -10.43
CA PRO A 47 -11.84 -3.19 -11.66
C PRO A 47 -11.93 -1.69 -11.96
N ILE A 48 -11.82 -1.31 -13.24
CA ILE A 48 -11.81 0.11 -13.66
C ILE A 48 -13.07 0.85 -13.18
N GLU A 49 -14.23 0.19 -13.20
CA GLU A 49 -15.49 0.78 -12.76
C GLU A 49 -15.47 1.14 -11.27
N THR A 50 -14.97 0.23 -10.42
CA THR A 50 -14.79 0.45 -8.99
C THR A 50 -13.81 1.60 -8.73
N ALA A 51 -12.67 1.61 -9.43
CA ALA A 51 -11.67 2.67 -9.29
C ALA A 51 -12.23 4.05 -9.69
N ARG A 52 -13.03 4.13 -10.77
CA ARG A 52 -13.68 5.37 -11.21
C ARG A 52 -14.66 5.89 -10.17
N LYS A 53 -15.55 5.02 -9.66
CA LYS A 53 -16.53 5.39 -8.63
C LYS A 53 -15.84 5.95 -7.38
N GLN A 54 -14.80 5.25 -6.93
CA GLN A 54 -13.96 5.64 -5.80
C GLN A 54 -13.30 7.01 -5.98
N MET A 55 -12.75 7.29 -7.16
CA MET A 55 -12.15 8.58 -7.46
C MET A 55 -13.17 9.72 -7.41
N THR A 56 -14.37 9.51 -7.96
CA THR A 56 -15.46 10.49 -7.92
C THR A 56 -15.94 10.75 -6.49
N GLU A 57 -16.06 9.71 -5.67
CA GLU A 57 -16.44 9.84 -4.25
C GLU A 57 -15.40 10.63 -3.44
N LEU A 58 -14.10 10.36 -3.64
CA LEU A 58 -13.04 11.12 -2.97
C LEU A 58 -13.01 12.58 -3.38
N GLN A 59 -13.16 12.88 -4.67
CA GLN A 59 -13.19 14.26 -5.16
C GLN A 59 -14.36 15.04 -4.54
N ALA A 60 -15.55 14.45 -4.51
CA ALA A 60 -16.72 15.07 -3.89
C ALA A 60 -16.51 15.35 -2.38
N MET A 61 -15.86 14.44 -1.64
CA MET A 61 -15.56 14.63 -0.21
C MET A 61 -14.51 15.72 0.02
N GLN A 62 -13.49 15.80 -0.84
CA GLN A 62 -12.49 16.87 -0.80
C GLN A 62 -13.10 18.23 -1.11
N GLU A 63 -13.97 18.32 -2.11
CA GLU A 63 -14.71 19.54 -2.47
C GLU A 63 -15.66 20.00 -1.35
N ALA A 64 -16.23 19.05 -0.60
CA ALA A 64 -17.07 19.32 0.57
C ALA A 64 -16.27 19.76 1.81
N GLY A 65 -14.93 19.70 1.79
CA GLY A 65 -14.07 20.03 2.93
C GLY A 65 -14.07 19.02 4.07
N ASP A 66 -14.68 17.85 3.89
CA ASP A 66 -14.75 16.79 4.91
C ASP A 66 -13.47 15.95 4.88
N THR A 67 -12.43 16.50 5.52
CA THR A 67 -11.09 15.93 5.53
C THR A 67 -11.04 14.57 6.22
N MET A 68 -11.88 14.35 7.24
CA MET A 68 -11.92 13.07 7.96
C MET A 68 -12.59 11.98 7.12
N ALA A 69 -13.72 12.30 6.47
CA ALA A 69 -14.36 11.36 5.55
C ALA A 69 -13.45 11.03 4.36
N ALA A 70 -12.69 12.00 3.85
CA ALA A 70 -11.73 11.77 2.78
C ALA A 70 -10.59 10.81 3.20
N ILE A 71 -10.08 10.92 4.44
CA ILE A 71 -9.07 9.99 4.97
C ILE A 71 -9.63 8.58 5.11
N GLU A 72 -10.86 8.44 5.64
CA GLU A 72 -11.50 7.14 5.80
C GLU A 72 -11.79 6.49 4.44
N ALA A 73 -12.27 7.28 3.47
CA ALA A 73 -12.51 6.83 2.10
C ALA A 73 -11.21 6.39 1.42
N ALA A 74 -10.11 7.13 1.60
CA ALA A 74 -8.81 6.74 1.07
C ALA A 74 -8.32 5.40 1.68
N GLY A 75 -8.48 5.20 3.00
CA GLY A 75 -8.19 3.91 3.65
C GLY A 75 -8.97 2.75 3.03
N LYS A 76 -10.29 2.91 2.87
CA LYS A 76 -11.17 1.91 2.24
C LYS A 76 -10.76 1.60 0.80
N GLN A 77 -10.30 2.59 0.04
CA GLN A 77 -9.80 2.35 -1.32
C GLN A 77 -8.54 1.52 -1.33
N ILE A 78 -7.63 1.75 -0.38
CA ILE A 78 -6.38 0.98 -0.29
C ILE A 78 -6.69 -0.47 0.09
N GLU A 79 -7.63 -0.73 1.00
CA GLU A 79 -8.09 -2.08 1.35
C GLU A 79 -8.60 -2.88 0.14
N GLU A 80 -9.14 -2.21 -0.88
CA GLU A 80 -9.62 -2.88 -2.09
C GLU A 80 -8.51 -3.45 -2.96
N TYR A 81 -7.28 -2.97 -2.83
CA TYR A 81 -6.15 -3.52 -3.60
C TYR A 81 -5.02 -4.07 -2.77
N PHE A 82 -4.85 -3.65 -1.53
CA PHE A 82 -3.85 -4.16 -0.60
C PHE A 82 -4.45 -5.28 0.25
N VAL A 83 -4.18 -6.52 -0.16
CA VAL A 83 -4.86 -7.72 0.36
C VAL A 83 -4.01 -8.51 1.37
N GLY A 84 -2.77 -8.07 1.61
CA GLY A 84 -1.90 -8.68 2.60
C GLY A 84 -0.46 -8.19 2.52
N PHE A 85 0.36 -8.72 3.40
CA PHE A 85 1.78 -8.41 3.47
C PHE A 85 2.59 -9.62 3.95
N GLU A 86 3.87 -9.64 3.61
CA GLU A 86 4.82 -10.63 4.09
C GLU A 86 6.20 -9.97 4.29
N ALA A 87 7.06 -10.65 5.05
CA ALA A 87 8.43 -10.20 5.24
C ALA A 87 9.21 -10.21 3.91
N VAL A 88 10.21 -9.34 3.81
CA VAL A 88 11.16 -9.40 2.70
C VAL A 88 11.94 -10.72 2.80
N PRO A 89 12.23 -11.42 1.69
CA PRO A 89 13.04 -12.64 1.75
C PRO A 89 14.37 -12.40 2.48
N GLY A 90 14.56 -13.06 3.63
CA GLY A 90 15.75 -12.94 4.46
C GLY A 90 15.74 -11.80 5.48
N GLU A 91 14.66 -11.03 5.60
CA GLU A 91 14.47 -10.00 6.61
C GLU A 91 13.30 -10.35 7.55
N GLU A 92 13.28 -9.77 8.75
CA GLU A 92 12.14 -9.88 9.66
C GLU A 92 11.04 -8.89 9.26
N LEU A 93 9.78 -9.24 9.55
CA LEU A 93 8.67 -8.33 9.31
C LEU A 93 8.79 -7.13 10.28
N PRO A 94 8.73 -5.88 9.81
CA PRO A 94 8.93 -4.70 10.66
C PRO A 94 7.74 -4.38 11.58
N PHE A 95 6.64 -5.14 11.46
CA PHE A 95 5.41 -4.91 12.21
C PHE A 95 5.25 -5.95 13.29
N THR A 96 5.16 -5.50 14.53
CA THR A 96 4.90 -6.35 15.71
C THR A 96 3.70 -5.84 16.48
N ASN A 97 2.93 -6.75 17.06
CA ASN A 97 1.92 -6.45 18.08
C ASN A 97 2.28 -7.24 19.34
N ASP A 98 2.42 -6.56 20.48
CA ASP A 98 2.84 -7.16 21.75
C ASP A 98 4.12 -8.02 21.64
N GLY A 99 5.08 -7.57 20.82
CA GLY A 99 6.36 -8.26 20.58
C GLY A 99 6.29 -9.48 19.67
N GLN A 100 5.12 -9.81 19.11
CA GLN A 100 4.96 -10.88 18.11
C GLN A 100 4.82 -10.30 16.70
N PRO A 101 5.38 -10.94 15.66
CA PRO A 101 5.17 -10.52 14.28
C PRO A 101 3.69 -10.43 13.93
N LEU A 102 3.29 -9.31 13.33
CA LEU A 102 1.91 -9.08 12.95
C LEU A 102 1.51 -10.03 11.81
N ALA A 103 0.44 -10.80 11.99
CA ALA A 103 -0.08 -11.66 10.93
C ALA A 103 -0.81 -10.86 9.86
N SER A 104 -0.73 -11.29 8.60
CA SER A 104 -1.45 -10.66 7.49
C SER A 104 -2.94 -11.05 7.49
N THR A 105 -3.73 -10.39 8.33
CA THR A 105 -5.21 -10.54 8.39
C THR A 105 -5.91 -9.23 7.98
N PRO A 106 -7.20 -9.27 7.58
CA PRO A 106 -7.96 -8.06 7.24
C PRO A 106 -7.96 -7.00 8.35
N GLU A 107 -8.03 -7.42 9.61
CA GLU A 107 -8.03 -6.53 10.77
C GLU A 107 -6.68 -5.83 10.95
N ASN A 108 -5.59 -6.58 10.76
CA ASN A 108 -4.23 -6.05 10.84
C ASN A 108 -3.89 -5.14 9.66
N ILE A 109 -4.43 -5.43 8.47
CA ILE A 109 -4.33 -4.54 7.31
C ILE A 109 -5.00 -3.19 7.63
N LYS A 110 -6.22 -3.21 8.15
CA LYS A 110 -6.93 -2.00 8.59
C LYS A 110 -6.13 -1.22 9.63
N LEU A 111 -5.57 -1.92 10.60
CA LEU A 111 -4.73 -1.31 11.64
C LEU A 111 -3.52 -0.60 11.04
N LEU A 112 -2.80 -1.25 10.12
CA LEU A 112 -1.65 -0.66 9.43
C LEU A 112 -2.06 0.55 8.59
N LEU A 113 -3.19 0.46 7.88
CA LEU A 113 -3.72 1.54 7.05
C LEU A 113 -4.28 2.72 7.87
N ASN A 114 -4.28 2.67 9.21
CA ASN A 114 -4.54 3.87 10.03
C ASN A 114 -3.36 4.86 9.98
N SER A 115 -2.13 4.39 9.74
CA SER A 115 -0.97 5.26 9.53
C SER A 115 -0.99 5.87 8.13
N LYS A 116 -0.81 7.20 8.06
CA LYS A 116 -0.71 7.92 6.80
C LYS A 116 0.50 7.45 5.99
N GLU A 117 1.64 7.29 6.65
CA GLU A 117 2.90 6.88 6.05
C GLU A 117 2.77 5.51 5.38
N VAL A 118 2.08 4.58 6.03
CA VAL A 118 1.80 3.26 5.44
C VAL A 118 0.84 3.37 4.26
N ARG A 119 -0.26 4.13 4.38
CA ARG A 119 -1.20 4.35 3.26
C ARG A 119 -0.49 4.90 2.03
N ASP A 120 0.29 5.96 2.20
CA ASP A 120 1.00 6.64 1.12
C ASP A 120 2.03 5.71 0.46
N ALA A 121 2.79 4.94 1.27
CA ALA A 121 3.78 3.99 0.77
C ALA A 121 3.15 2.82 0.01
N VAL A 122 2.04 2.26 0.53
CA VAL A 122 1.30 1.17 -0.12
C VAL A 122 0.69 1.63 -1.44
N GLN A 123 0.10 2.82 -1.47
CA GLN A 123 -0.44 3.43 -2.67
C GLN A 123 0.66 3.66 -3.72
N PHE A 124 1.79 4.23 -3.31
CA PHE A 124 2.93 4.46 -4.18
C PHE A 124 3.45 3.14 -4.79
N ALA A 125 3.66 2.11 -3.97
CA ALA A 125 4.13 0.81 -4.43
C ALA A 125 3.17 0.15 -5.42
N TRP A 126 1.86 0.23 -5.17
CA TRP A 126 0.83 -0.27 -6.09
C TRP A 126 0.86 0.48 -7.44
N GLN A 127 0.91 1.82 -7.39
CA GLN A 127 0.97 2.66 -8.58
C GLN A 127 2.25 2.39 -9.38
N GLU A 128 3.41 2.32 -8.73
CA GLU A 128 4.68 2.07 -9.41
C GLU A 128 4.73 0.69 -10.09
N ALA A 129 4.19 -0.34 -9.42
CA ALA A 129 4.10 -1.68 -9.98
C ALA A 129 3.16 -1.75 -11.21
N ARG A 130 2.08 -0.95 -11.20
CA ARG A 130 1.06 -0.91 -12.26
C ARG A 130 1.40 0.03 -13.42
N ASN A 131 1.98 1.19 -13.13
CA ASN A 131 2.30 2.25 -14.09
C ASN A 131 3.63 2.04 -14.81
N LYS A 132 4.40 0.99 -14.47
CA LYS A 132 5.54 0.53 -15.27
C LYS A 132 5.04 -0.02 -16.61
N ASP A 133 4.67 0.90 -17.50
CA ASP A 133 4.18 0.76 -18.87
C ASP A 133 4.34 -0.65 -19.46
N VAL A 134 3.44 -1.54 -19.06
CA VAL A 134 3.46 -2.95 -19.47
C VAL A 134 3.16 -3.03 -20.96
N LEU A 135 2.32 -2.10 -21.47
CA LEU A 135 2.02 -1.96 -22.88
C LEU A 135 3.27 -1.58 -23.67
N ALA A 136 3.99 -0.50 -23.33
CA ALA A 136 5.22 -0.14 -24.03
C ALA A 136 6.34 -1.19 -23.91
N LYS A 137 6.40 -1.93 -22.80
CA LYS A 137 7.35 -3.05 -22.65
C LYS A 137 6.97 -4.26 -23.50
N ASN A 138 5.67 -4.55 -23.65
CA ASN A 138 5.18 -5.68 -24.44
C ASN A 138 5.05 -5.37 -25.93
N SER A 139 4.89 -4.11 -26.31
CA SER A 139 4.75 -3.65 -27.71
C SER A 139 6.08 -3.34 -28.38
N LYS A 140 7.17 -3.21 -27.62
CA LYS A 140 8.54 -3.28 -28.16
C LYS A 140 8.86 -4.74 -28.53
N LYS A 141 8.40 -5.16 -29.70
CA LYS A 141 8.88 -6.34 -30.42
C LYS A 141 9.39 -5.93 -31.79
#